data_AF-A0A535LNS8-F1
#
_entry.id   AF-A0A535LNS8-F1
#
_cell.length_a   1.000
_cell.length_b   1.000
_cell.length_c   1.000
_cell.angle_alpha   90.00
_cell.angle_beta   90.00
_cell.angle_gamma   90.00
#
_symmetry.space_group_name_H-M   'P 1'
#
loop_
_entity.id
_entity.type
_entity.pdbx_description
1 polymer ?
#
loop_
_entity_poly.entity_id
_entity_poly.type
_entity_poly.pdbx_seq_one_letter_code
_entity_poly.pdbx_strand_id
1 'polypeptide(L)'
;MAGSVSAMPDIVVRLGIFIVVVLLLYLLTWSGRVFVEKRRKLALTAAPMDTGADFNSGTGDGMEGTGASPSRVRILAFGSDDCRQCHTLQAPALKRLLDARGDEVAVVDVDAPNAPELTQRYQVLTVPTTVVLD
;
A
#
# COMPACT_ATOMS: atom_id res chain seq x y z
N MET A 1 -53.38 4.30 40.12
CA MET A 1 -53.48 4.23 38.65
C MET A 1 -52.82 5.47 38.08
N ALA A 2 -51.63 5.36 37.47
CA ALA A 2 -51.01 6.30 36.51
C ALA A 2 -49.49 6.06 36.51
N GLY A 3 -48.97 5.28 35.56
CA GLY A 3 -47.53 5.00 35.50
C GLY A 3 -47.01 4.44 34.18
N SER A 4 -47.81 4.43 33.11
CA SER A 4 -47.44 3.72 31.87
C SER A 4 -47.37 4.59 30.61
N VAL A 5 -47.59 5.90 30.69
CA VAL A 5 -47.68 6.77 29.49
C VAL A 5 -46.31 7.26 29.00
N SER A 6 -45.27 7.20 29.84
CA SER A 6 -43.93 7.73 29.51
C SER A 6 -42.96 6.69 28.92
N ALA A 7 -43.27 5.39 28.94
CA ALA A 7 -42.31 4.34 28.55
C ALA A 7 -42.15 4.17 27.02
N MET A 8 -43.20 4.44 26.24
CA MET A 8 -43.16 4.35 24.78
C MET A 8 -42.26 5.41 24.10
N PRO A 9 -42.27 6.71 24.48
CA PRO A 9 -41.42 7.70 23.83
C PRO A 9 -39.92 7.48 24.08
N ASP A 10 -39.52 7.03 25.28
CA ASP A 10 -38.10 6.77 25.59
C ASP A 10 -37.48 5.66 24.73
N ILE A 11 -38.24 4.60 24.47
CA ILE A 11 -37.80 3.47 23.62
C ILE A 11 -37.68 3.91 22.17
N VAL A 12 -38.66 4.69 21.68
CA VAL A 12 -38.65 5.23 20.31
C VAL A 12 -37.46 6.18 20.10
N VAL A 13 -37.15 7.03 21.08
CA VAL A 13 -35.99 7.94 21.03
C VAL A 13 -34.68 7.15 21.00
N ARG A 14 -34.52 6.14 21.87
CA ARG A 14 -33.30 5.32 21.90
C ARG A 14 -33.10 4.51 20.63
N LEU A 15 -34.17 3.93 20.06
CA LEU A 15 -34.12 3.26 18.77
C LEU A 15 -33.77 4.23 17.64
N GLY A 16 -34.34 5.43 17.66
CA GLY A 16 -34.00 6.49 16.71
C GLY A 16 -32.52 6.85 16.75
N ILE A 17 -31.95 7.05 17.95
CA ILE A 17 -30.52 7.33 18.13
C ILE A 17 -29.67 6.16 17.61
N PHE A 18 -30.03 4.92 17.95
CA PHE A 18 -29.30 3.74 17.47
C PHE A 18 -29.29 3.63 15.95
N ILE A 19 -30.43 3.85 15.30
CA ILE A 19 -30.54 3.82 13.84
C ILE A 19 -29.68 4.92 13.22
N VAL A 20 -29.70 6.13 13.78
CA VAL A 20 -28.86 7.25 13.30
C VAL A 20 -27.37 6.94 13.45
N VAL A 21 -26.94 6.39 14.58
CA VAL A 21 -25.54 6.01 14.81
C VAL A 21 -25.11 4.92 13.84
N VAL A 22 -25.93 3.88 13.65
CA VAL A 22 -25.64 2.80 12.70
C VAL A 22 -25.57 3.33 11.27
N LEU A 23 -26.50 4.21 10.86
CA LEU A 23 -26.47 4.85 9.55
C LEU A 23 -25.23 5.73 9.36
N LEU A 24 -24.83 6.49 10.39
CA LEU A 24 -23.61 7.30 10.35
C LEU A 24 -22.36 6.42 10.21
N LEU A 25 -22.23 5.35 11.00
CA LEU A 25 -21.12 4.41 10.89
C LEU A 25 -21.11 3.69 9.53
N TYR A 26 -22.27 3.31 9.03
CA TYR A 26 -22.41 2.72 7.69
C TYR A 26 -22.00 3.71 6.61
N LEU A 27 -22.44 4.97 6.68
CA LEU A 27 -22.03 6.02 5.75
C LEU A 27 -20.54 6.33 5.85
N LEU A 28 -19.96 6.34 7.04
CA LEU A 28 -18.52 6.59 7.25
C LEU A 28 -17.67 5.46 6.64
N THR A 29 -18.08 4.21 6.87
CA THR A 29 -17.37 3.04 6.31
C THR A 29 -17.57 2.93 4.81
N TRP A 30 -18.77 3.19 4.30
CA TRP A 30 -19.06 3.21 2.87
C TRP A 30 -18.32 4.34 2.15
N SER A 31 -18.35 5.56 2.68
CA SER A 31 -17.62 6.70 2.12
C SER A 31 -16.11 6.48 2.16
N GLY A 32 -15.57 5.88 3.21
CA GLY A 32 -14.16 5.47 3.27
C GLY A 32 -13.79 4.53 2.13
N ARG A 33 -14.59 3.48 1.87
CA ARG A 33 -14.35 2.54 0.76
C ARG A 33 -14.47 3.22 -0.61
N VAL A 34 -15.50 4.03 -0.81
CA VAL A 34 -15.72 4.76 -2.08
C VAL A 34 -14.64 5.81 -2.32
N PHE A 35 -14.12 6.44 -1.26
CA PHE A 35 -13.06 7.45 -1.37
C PHE A 35 -11.72 6.82 -1.75
N VAL A 36 -11.39 5.65 -1.17
CA VAL A 36 -10.20 4.87 -1.56
C VAL A 36 -10.27 4.49 -3.04
N GLU A 37 -11.44 4.06 -3.54
CA GLU A 37 -11.62 3.75 -4.96
C GLU A 37 -11.51 4.99 -5.88
N LYS A 38 -11.97 6.17 -5.45
CA LYS A 38 -11.83 7.41 -6.22
C LYS A 38 -10.40 7.95 -6.22
N ARG A 39 -9.71 7.91 -5.08
CA ARG A 39 -8.27 8.22 -4.98
C ARG A 39 -7.46 7.28 -5.87
N ARG A 40 -7.81 5.99 -5.90
CA ARG A 40 -7.23 4.98 -6.79
C ARG A 40 -7.40 5.36 -8.26
N LYS A 41 -8.56 5.85 -8.69
CA LYS A 41 -8.77 6.33 -10.06
C LYS A 41 -7.92 7.56 -10.39
N LEU A 42 -7.80 8.51 -9.45
CA LEU A 42 -6.97 9.70 -9.65
C LEU A 42 -5.47 9.37 -9.72
N ALA A 43 -5.01 8.39 -8.94
CA ALA A 43 -3.65 7.85 -9.03
C ALA A 43 -3.39 7.11 -10.37
N LEU A 44 -4.41 6.42 -10.91
CA LEU A 44 -4.33 5.75 -12.22
C LEU A 44 -4.39 6.72 -13.42
N THR A 45 -4.90 7.93 -13.22
CA THR A 45 -4.90 8.99 -14.24
C THR A 45 -3.69 9.90 -14.17
N ALA A 46 -2.83 9.77 -13.14
CA ALA A 46 -1.49 10.31 -13.23
C ALA A 46 -0.84 9.63 -14.43
N ALA A 47 -0.57 10.41 -15.47
CA ALA A 47 0.01 9.90 -16.71
C ALA A 47 1.22 9.04 -16.35
N PRO A 48 1.39 7.85 -16.97
CA PRO A 48 2.65 7.14 -16.88
C PRO A 48 3.74 8.15 -17.22
N MET A 49 4.70 8.37 -16.32
CA MET A 49 5.91 9.04 -16.76
C MET A 49 6.48 8.17 -17.87
N ASP A 50 6.69 8.75 -19.05
CA ASP A 50 7.24 8.10 -20.23
C ASP A 50 8.66 7.57 -19.94
N THR A 51 8.78 6.47 -19.21
CA THR A 51 10.05 5.76 -18.98
C THR A 51 10.35 4.83 -20.15
N GLY A 52 10.32 5.35 -21.38
CA GLY A 52 10.52 4.51 -22.56
C GLY A 52 10.86 5.21 -23.88
N ALA A 53 10.82 6.54 -23.99
CA ALA A 53 10.98 7.22 -25.28
C ALA A 53 12.35 7.85 -25.57
N ASP A 54 13.27 7.96 -24.59
CA ASP A 54 14.55 8.69 -24.78
C ASP A 54 15.82 7.85 -24.63
N PHE A 55 15.76 6.51 -24.68
CA PHE A 55 16.99 5.69 -24.57
C PHE A 55 17.73 5.44 -25.90
N ASN A 56 17.26 5.98 -27.04
CA ASN A 56 17.89 5.75 -28.35
C ASN A 56 17.73 6.93 -29.33
N SER A 57 18.07 8.16 -28.94
CA SER A 57 18.34 9.25 -29.90
C SER A 57 19.11 10.38 -29.22
N GLY A 58 20.45 10.33 -29.30
CA GLY A 58 21.28 11.43 -28.77
C GLY A 58 22.77 11.10 -28.80
N THR A 59 23.39 11.16 -29.98
CA THR A 59 24.83 11.32 -30.11
C THR A 59 25.23 12.67 -29.48
N GLY A 60 25.96 12.67 -28.38
CA GLY A 60 26.51 13.88 -27.76
C GLY A 60 27.31 13.56 -26.50
N ASP A 61 28.59 13.91 -26.52
CA ASP A 61 29.59 13.69 -25.48
C ASP A 61 29.19 14.28 -24.10
N GLY A 62 29.55 13.56 -23.02
CA GLY A 62 29.78 14.16 -21.70
C GLY A 62 28.98 13.63 -20.52
N MET A 63 29.63 12.74 -19.75
CA MET A 63 29.67 12.70 -18.28
C MET A 63 28.38 12.39 -17.47
N GLU A 64 28.48 11.33 -16.64
CA GLU A 64 27.67 11.00 -15.45
C GLU A 64 26.34 10.24 -15.62
N GLY A 65 26.42 9.06 -16.25
CA GLY A 65 25.53 7.94 -15.92
C GLY A 65 26.02 7.24 -14.64
N THR A 66 25.30 7.39 -13.53
CA THR A 66 25.56 6.64 -12.29
C THR A 66 25.57 5.14 -12.61
N GLY A 67 26.73 4.52 -12.37
CA GLY A 67 27.05 3.17 -12.79
C GLY A 67 26.00 2.15 -12.37
N ALA A 68 25.47 1.43 -13.35
CA ALA A 68 25.00 0.07 -13.12
C ALA A 68 26.21 -0.74 -12.63
N SER A 69 26.35 -0.85 -11.31
CA SER A 69 27.30 -1.80 -10.71
C SER A 69 26.86 -3.19 -11.17
N PRO A 70 27.68 -3.92 -11.94
CA PRO A 70 27.36 -5.28 -12.31
C PRO A 70 27.37 -6.14 -11.03
N SER A 71 26.44 -7.08 -10.91
CA SER A 71 26.41 -8.19 -9.94
C SER A 71 25.98 -7.92 -8.48
N ARG A 72 24.99 -7.07 -8.22
CA ARG A 72 24.30 -7.07 -6.92
C ARG A 72 22.90 -7.66 -7.05
N VAL A 73 22.65 -8.79 -6.38
CA VAL A 73 21.31 -9.38 -6.28
C VAL A 73 20.38 -8.37 -5.61
N ARG A 74 19.26 -8.03 -6.26
CA ARG A 74 18.28 -7.09 -5.72
C ARG A 74 17.07 -7.83 -5.18
N ILE A 75 16.67 -7.49 -3.97
CA ILE A 75 15.53 -8.06 -3.30
C ILE A 75 14.48 -6.97 -3.13
N LEU A 76 13.30 -7.17 -3.72
CA LEU A 76 12.14 -6.31 -3.49
C LEU A 76 11.30 -6.92 -2.37
N ALA A 77 11.18 -6.22 -1.25
CA ALA A 77 10.39 -6.63 -0.10
C ALA A 77 9.05 -5.91 -0.09
N PHE A 78 8.01 -6.55 -0.61
CA PHE A 78 6.65 -6.02 -0.64
C PHE A 78 5.98 -6.17 0.73
N GLY A 79 5.57 -5.04 1.30
CA GLY A 79 4.90 -4.95 2.60
C GLY A 79 3.86 -3.82 2.65
N SER A 80 3.34 -3.55 3.85
CA SER A 80 2.46 -2.43 4.16
C SER A 80 2.57 -2.09 5.65
N ASP A 81 2.22 -0.88 6.06
CA ASP A 81 2.28 -0.46 7.48
C ASP A 81 1.43 -1.35 8.41
N ASP A 82 0.26 -1.81 7.94
CA ASP A 82 -0.64 -2.67 8.72
C ASP A 82 -0.20 -4.15 8.75
N CYS A 83 0.93 -4.50 8.13
CA CYS A 83 1.40 -5.88 7.99
C CYS A 83 2.30 -6.30 9.16
N ARG A 84 1.70 -6.93 10.19
CA ARG A 84 2.45 -7.43 11.36
C ARG A 84 3.58 -8.39 10.98
N GLN A 85 3.36 -9.27 10.01
CA GLN A 85 4.34 -10.27 9.57
C GLN A 85 5.54 -9.62 8.86
N CYS A 86 5.33 -8.49 8.17
CA CYS A 86 6.38 -7.74 7.50
C CYS A 86 7.41 -7.24 8.53
N HIS A 87 6.94 -6.69 9.65
CA HIS A 87 7.82 -6.18 10.71
C HIS A 87 8.38 -7.28 11.64
N THR A 88 7.62 -8.34 11.90
CA THR A 88 8.01 -9.37 12.89
C THR A 88 8.84 -10.52 12.31
N LEU A 89 8.70 -10.81 11.02
CA LEU A 89 9.37 -11.95 10.38
C LEU A 89 10.25 -11.52 9.21
N GLN A 90 9.70 -10.78 8.25
CA GLN A 90 10.39 -10.45 7.00
C GLN A 90 11.56 -9.47 7.23
N ALA A 91 11.31 -8.31 7.84
CA ALA A 91 12.33 -7.29 8.06
C ALA A 91 13.52 -7.80 8.91
N PRO A 92 13.32 -8.56 10.00
CA PRO A 92 14.44 -9.16 10.74
C PRO A 92 15.26 -10.16 9.90
N ALA A 93 14.62 -10.94 9.03
CA ALA A 93 15.31 -11.88 8.16
C ALA A 93 16.14 -11.17 7.08
N LEU A 94 15.57 -10.12 6.46
CA LEU A 94 16.27 -9.31 5.46
C LEU A 94 17.43 -8.51 6.09
N LYS A 95 17.26 -8.02 7.33
CA LYS A 95 18.35 -7.38 8.07
C LYS A 95 19.53 -8.33 8.29
N ARG A 96 19.27 -9.57 8.74
CA ARG A 96 20.33 -10.59 8.90
C ARG A 96 21.03 -10.91 7.57
N LEU A 97 20.29 -10.89 6.46
CA LEU A 97 20.86 -11.09 5.14
C LEU A 97 21.79 -9.94 4.74
N LEU A 98 21.37 -8.69 4.96
CA LEU A 98 22.20 -7.50 4.72
C LEU A 98 23.45 -7.49 5.62
N ASP A 99 23.30 -7.86 6.90
CA ASP A 99 24.42 -7.96 7.83
C ASP A 99 25.44 -9.02 7.38
N ALA A 100 24.99 -10.09 6.71
CA ALA A 100 25.86 -11.16 6.23
C ALA A 100 26.43 -10.93 4.82
N ARG A 101 25.71 -10.24 3.94
CA ARG A 101 25.99 -10.17 2.48
C ARG A 101 25.67 -8.79 1.86
N GLY A 102 25.72 -7.71 2.62
CA GLY A 102 25.31 -6.36 2.17
C GLY A 102 26.09 -5.81 0.98
N ASP A 103 27.28 -6.35 0.69
CA ASP A 103 28.06 -5.98 -0.48
C ASP A 103 27.52 -6.61 -1.78
N GLU A 104 26.94 -7.82 -1.67
CA GLU A 104 26.41 -8.66 -2.75
C GLU A 104 24.89 -8.56 -2.92
N VAL A 105 24.17 -8.06 -1.90
CA VAL A 105 22.71 -7.99 -1.88
C VAL A 105 22.23 -6.58 -1.54
N ALA A 106 21.29 -6.08 -2.33
CA ALA A 106 20.53 -4.87 -2.02
C ALA A 106 19.07 -5.21 -1.75
N VAL A 107 18.51 -4.70 -0.66
CA VAL A 107 17.09 -4.83 -0.33
C VAL A 107 16.41 -3.49 -0.57
N VAL A 108 15.27 -3.52 -1.24
CA VAL A 108 14.38 -2.37 -1.48
C VAL A 108 13.02 -2.69 -0.89
N ASP A 109 12.62 -1.94 0.13
CA ASP A 109 11.28 -2.05 0.69
C ASP A 109 10.26 -1.38 -0.24
N VAL A 110 9.17 -2.09 -0.53
CA VAL A 110 8.11 -1.64 -1.43
C VAL A 110 6.79 -1.65 -0.67
N ASP A 111 6.18 -0.47 -0.55
CA ASP A 111 4.84 -0.32 0.00
C ASP A 111 3.79 -0.71 -1.04
N ALA A 112 3.27 -1.94 -0.92
CA ALA A 112 2.37 -2.55 -1.90
C ALA A 112 1.07 -1.74 -2.11
N PRO A 113 0.37 -1.25 -1.06
CA PRO A 113 -0.77 -0.34 -1.22
C PRO A 113 -0.49 0.91 -2.06
N ASN A 114 0.73 1.47 -1.96
CA ASN A 114 1.10 2.72 -2.63
C ASN A 114 1.87 2.52 -3.94
N ALA A 115 2.21 1.27 -4.32
CA ALA A 115 2.95 0.93 -5.54
C ALA A 115 2.21 -0.11 -6.43
N PRO A 116 1.00 0.18 -6.93
CA PRO A 116 0.19 -0.78 -7.70
C PRO A 116 0.85 -1.24 -9.00
N GLU A 117 1.64 -0.35 -9.61
CA GLU A 117 2.51 -0.63 -10.76
C GLU A 117 3.44 -1.82 -10.50
N LEU A 118 4.16 -1.79 -9.38
CA LEU A 118 5.14 -2.81 -9.03
C LEU A 118 4.44 -4.10 -8.62
N THR A 119 3.34 -4.02 -7.86
CA THR A 119 2.57 -5.21 -7.50
C THR A 119 1.99 -5.89 -8.73
N GLN A 120 1.55 -5.13 -9.75
CA GLN A 120 1.05 -5.70 -11.00
C GLN A 120 2.19 -6.30 -11.84
N ARG A 121 3.30 -5.58 -12.01
CA ARG A 121 4.46 -6.03 -12.78
C ARG A 121 5.01 -7.36 -12.25
N TYR A 122 5.14 -7.48 -10.94
CA TYR A 122 5.68 -8.67 -10.28
C TYR A 122 4.59 -9.65 -9.79
N GLN A 123 3.32 -9.41 -10.16
CA GLN A 123 2.17 -10.27 -9.82
C GLN A 123 2.04 -10.57 -8.32
N VAL A 124 2.34 -9.58 -7.48
CA VAL A 124 2.24 -9.68 -6.02
C VAL A 124 0.77 -9.53 -5.62
N LEU A 125 0.18 -10.61 -5.10
CA LEU A 125 -1.23 -10.65 -4.70
C LEU A 125 -1.46 -10.43 -3.19
N THR A 126 -0.44 -10.68 -2.37
CA THR A 126 -0.53 -10.63 -0.90
C THR A 126 0.75 -10.07 -0.29
N VAL A 127 0.65 -9.48 0.90
CA VAL A 127 1.81 -9.10 1.72
C VAL A 127 1.93 -10.02 2.96
N PRO A 128 3.15 -10.32 3.43
CA PRO A 128 4.45 -10.00 2.81
C PRO A 128 4.71 -10.84 1.55
N THR A 129 5.43 -10.26 0.58
CA THR A 129 6.01 -10.99 -0.56
C THR A 129 7.44 -10.51 -0.82
N THR A 130 8.35 -11.41 -1.16
CA THR A 130 9.75 -11.08 -1.48
C THR A 130 10.06 -11.53 -2.90
N VAL A 131 10.57 -10.64 -3.74
CA VAL A 131 11.01 -10.94 -5.11
C VAL A 131 12.52 -10.78 -5.19
N VAL A 132 13.21 -11.77 -5.77
CA VAL A 132 14.67 -11.75 -5.97
C VAL A 132 14.95 -11.52 -7.44
N LEU A 133 15.85 -10.57 -7.73
CA LEU A 133 16.29 -10.16 -9.06
C LEU A 133 17.80 -10.36 -9.14
N ASP A 134 18.26 -11.04 -10.18
CA ASP A 134 19.68 -11.30 -10.49
C ASP A 134 19.97 -10.83 -11.92
#